data_AF-A0A9D4CZH0-F1
#
_entry.id   AF-A0A9D4CZH0-F1
#
_cell.length_a   1.000
_cell.length_b   1.000
_cell.length_c   1.000
_cell.angle_alpha   90.00
_cell.angle_beta   90.00
_cell.angle_gamma   90.00
#
_symmetry.space_group_name_H-M   'P 1'
#
loop_
_entity.id
_entity.type
_entity.pdbx_description
1 polymer ?
#
loop_
_entity_poly.entity_id
_entity_poly.type
_entity_poly.pdbx_seq_one_letter_code
_entity_poly.pdbx_strand_id
1 'polypeptide(L)' 'MDHEMSNDYNPNFMIQDLQFRFYTTQEIKALSVKEITNTETFDNLNHPTVGGLYDSSLGKTQSNRNSQKCQTIGLD' A
#
# COMPACT_ATOMS: atom_id res chain seq x y z
N MET A 1 40.90 16.69 -9.28
CA MET A 1 39.87 17.53 -9.93
C MET A 1 38.60 17.11 -9.28
N ASP A 2 38.34 17.75 -8.16
CA ASP A 2 37.48 17.23 -7.12
C ASP A 2 36.12 17.82 -7.45
N HIS A 3 35.21 16.97 -7.90
CA HIS A 3 33.86 17.40 -8.25
C HIS A 3 33.16 17.73 -6.94
N GLU A 4 33.09 19.03 -6.60
CA GLU A 4 32.30 19.52 -5.47
C GLU A 4 30.86 19.03 -5.66
N MET A 5 30.43 18.17 -4.75
CA MET A 5 29.07 17.65 -4.70
C MET A 5 28.21 18.73 -4.04
N SER A 6 27.31 19.37 -4.79
CA SER A 6 26.51 20.48 -4.26
C SER A 6 25.63 19.99 -3.10
N ASN A 7 25.72 20.69 -1.96
CA ASN A 7 25.08 20.31 -0.71
C ASN A 7 23.64 20.83 -0.59
N ASP A 8 22.89 20.85 -1.70
CA ASP A 8 21.54 21.43 -1.77
C ASP A 8 20.43 20.46 -1.35
N TYR A 9 20.79 19.30 -0.78
CA TYR A 9 19.81 18.31 -0.34
C TYR A 9 19.17 18.72 0.99
N ASN A 10 17.98 19.33 0.91
CA ASN A 10 17.09 19.49 2.04
C ASN A 10 15.93 18.47 1.92
N PRO A 11 15.85 17.44 2.80
CA PRO A 11 14.79 16.43 2.74
C PRO A 11 13.43 16.92 3.23
N ASN A 12 13.36 18.16 3.74
CA ASN A 12 12.13 18.71 4.29
C ASN A 12 11.29 19.34 3.18
N PHE A 13 10.22 18.64 2.80
CA PHE A 13 9.22 19.14 1.87
C PHE A 13 7.93 19.47 2.61
N MET A 14 7.39 20.67 2.36
CA MET A 14 6.08 21.11 2.84
C MET A 14 5.08 20.99 1.69
N ILE A 15 3.85 20.52 1.97
CA ILE A 15 2.77 20.51 0.98
C ILE A 15 2.40 21.96 0.65
N GLN A 16 2.48 22.35 -0.62
CA GLN A 16 2.17 23.71 -1.07
C GLN A 16 0.72 23.86 -1.54
N ASP A 17 0.19 22.85 -2.24
CA ASP A 17 -1.14 22.88 -2.85
C ASP A 17 -1.82 21.50 -2.77
N LEU A 18 -3.16 21.50 -2.91
CA LEU A 18 -3.99 20.30 -2.97
C LEU A 18 -4.94 20.38 -4.17
N GLN A 19 -5.04 19.30 -4.95
CA GLN A 19 -5.97 19.19 -6.07
C GLN A 19 -7.01 18.10 -5.83
N PHE A 20 -8.27 18.42 -6.09
CA PHE A 20 -9.37 17.46 -6.10
C PHE A 20 -9.69 17.04 -7.54
N ARG A 21 -9.84 15.73 -7.76
CA ARG A 21 -10.24 15.16 -9.04
C ARG A 21 -10.88 13.78 -8.84
N PHE A 22 -11.58 13.32 -9.86
CA PHE A 22 -12.04 11.93 -9.92
C PHE A 22 -10.97 11.05 -10.57
N TYR A 23 -10.91 9.80 -10.14
CA TYR A 23 -10.10 8.79 -10.81
C TYR A 23 -10.84 8.21 -12.01
N THR A 24 -10.10 7.98 -13.09
CA THR A 24 -10.56 7.19 -14.23
C THR A 24 -10.44 5.69 -13.93
N THR A 25 -11.18 4.86 -14.67
CA THR A 25 -11.06 3.39 -14.56
C THR A 25 -9.63 2.90 -14.84
N GLN A 26 -8.93 3.54 -15.78
CA GLN A 26 -7.53 3.22 -16.10
C GLN A 26 -6.62 3.48 -14.89
N GLU A 27 -6.78 4.62 -14.23
CA GLU A 27 -5.97 4.99 -13.05
C GLU A 27 -6.26 4.08 -11.86
N ILE A 28 -7.52 3.74 -11.60
CA ILE A 28 -7.88 2.80 -10.54
C ILE A 28 -7.14 1.48 -10.76
N LYS A 29 -7.21 0.91 -11.98
CA LYS A 29 -6.53 -0.34 -12.31
C LYS A 29 -5.00 -0.24 -12.17
N ALA A 30 -4.42 0.89 -12.57
CA ALA A 30 -2.98 1.10 -12.49
C ALA A 30 -2.48 1.30 -11.05
N LEU A 31 -3.30 1.88 -10.17
CA LEU A 31 -2.96 2.13 -8.76
C LEU A 31 -3.25 0.92 -7.86
N SER A 32 -4.21 0.07 -8.21
CA SER A 32 -4.55 -1.11 -7.44
C SER A 32 -3.41 -2.14 -7.44
N VAL A 33 -3.06 -2.64 -6.25
CA VAL A 33 -2.06 -3.71 -6.08
C VAL A 33 -2.65 -5.12 -6.24
N LYS A 34 -3.98 -5.25 -6.17
CA LYS A 34 -4.71 -6.51 -6.31
C LYS A 34 -6.18 -6.30 -6.66
N GLU A 35 -6.75 -7.24 -7.40
CA GLU A 35 -8.20 -7.37 -7.63
C GLU A 35 -8.85 -8.22 -6.54
N ILE A 36 -10.03 -7.80 -6.06
CA ILE A 36 -10.85 -8.60 -5.14
C ILE A 36 -11.70 -9.56 -5.97
N THR A 37 -11.37 -10.85 -5.89
CA THR A 37 -12.05 -11.91 -6.64
C THR A 37 -12.87 -12.84 -5.75
N ASN A 38 -12.72 -12.72 -4.42
CA ASN A 38 -13.45 -13.52 -3.45
C ASN A 38 -14.31 -12.62 -2.56
N THR A 39 -15.62 -12.86 -2.53
CA THR A 39 -16.56 -12.13 -1.68
C THR A 39 -16.54 -12.63 -0.24
N GLU A 40 -16.15 -13.88 -0.01
CA GLU A 40 -16.00 -14.45 1.32
C GLU A 40 -14.71 -13.94 1.95
N THR A 41 -14.86 -13.17 3.02
CA THR A 41 -13.76 -12.39 3.60
C THR A 41 -12.88 -13.23 4.54
N PHE A 42 -13.47 -14.20 5.24
CA PHE A 42 -12.80 -15.08 6.18
C PHE A 42 -13.17 -16.54 5.94
N ASP A 43 -12.25 -17.45 6.24
CA ASP A 43 -12.53 -18.89 6.24
C ASP A 43 -13.24 -19.34 7.53
N ASN A 44 -13.55 -20.63 7.63
CA ASN A 44 -14.22 -21.20 8.80
C ASN A 44 -13.38 -21.14 10.10
N LEU A 45 -12.10 -20.78 10.02
CA LEU A 45 -11.20 -20.59 11.15
C LEU A 45 -10.99 -19.10 11.47
N ASN A 46 -11.74 -18.21 10.81
CA ASN A 46 -11.62 -16.74 10.89
C ASN A 46 -10.28 -16.18 10.37
N HIS A 47 -9.59 -16.89 9.47
CA HIS A 47 -8.43 -16.34 8.78
C HIS A 47 -8.86 -15.61 7.49
N PRO A 48 -8.19 -14.49 7.12
CA PRO A 48 -8.42 -13.83 5.84
C PRO A 48 -8.26 -14.79 4.67
N THR A 49 -9.19 -14.76 3.73
CA THR A 49 -9.10 -15.57 2.50
C THR A 49 -8.20 -14.90 1.47
N VAL A 50 -7.59 -15.73 0.61
CA VAL A 50 -6.84 -15.23 -0.55
C VAL A 50 -7.79 -14.60 -1.55
N GLY A 51 -7.45 -13.41 -2.05
CA GLY A 51 -8.27 -12.66 -2.99
C GLY A 51 -9.52 -12.02 -2.37
N GLY A 52 -9.68 -12.12 -1.05
CA GLY A 52 -10.71 -11.44 -0.29
C GLY A 52 -10.30 -10.03 0.14
N LEU A 53 -11.21 -9.34 0.83
CA LEU A 53 -11.01 -7.94 1.25
C LEU A 53 -9.82 -7.73 2.20
N TYR A 54 -9.45 -8.74 2.98
CA TYR A 54 -8.34 -8.71 3.95
C TYR A 54 -7.10 -9.46 3.45
N ASP A 55 -6.94 -9.61 2.14
CA ASP A 55 -5.74 -10.22 1.56
C ASP A 55 -4.47 -9.47 2.00
N SER A 56 -3.43 -10.22 2.40
CA SER A 56 -2.19 -9.66 2.93
C SER A 56 -1.40 -8.74 1.99
N SER A 57 -1.71 -8.74 0.68
CA SER A 57 -1.16 -7.75 -0.25
C SER A 57 -1.75 -6.34 -0.07
N LEU A 58 -2.92 -6.22 0.55
CA LEU A 58 -3.61 -4.94 0.76
C LEU A 58 -3.20 -4.22 2.05
N GLY A 59 -2.37 -4.85 2.88
CA GLY A 59 -1.87 -4.28 4.13
C GLY A 59 -1.93 -5.26 5.30
N LYS A 60 -1.58 -4.77 6.48
CA LYS A 60 -1.77 -5.51 7.73
C LYS A 60 -3.20 -5.37 8.22
N THR A 61 -3.84 -6.50 8.51
CA THR A 61 -5.24 -6.57 8.92
C THR A 61 -5.40 -6.54 10.44
N GLN A 62 -4.33 -6.88 11.18
CA GLN A 62 -4.30 -6.85 12.64
C GLN A 62 -2.98 -6.24 13.12
N SER A 63 -3.01 -5.47 14.20
CA SER A 63 -1.82 -4.83 14.78
C SER A 63 -1.09 -5.70 15.80
N ASN A 64 -1.42 -6.99 15.91
CA ASN A 64 -0.73 -7.90 16.83
C ASN A 64 0.60 -8.41 16.22
N ARG A 65 1.50 -8.87 17.09
CA ARG A 65 2.84 -9.37 16.69
C ARG A 65 2.80 -10.61 15.79
N ASN A 66 1.67 -11.31 15.74
CA ASN A 66 1.48 -12.52 14.96
C ASN A 66 0.69 -12.26 13.66
N SER A 67 0.45 -10.99 13.33
CA SER A 67 -0.27 -10.60 12.13
C SER A 67 0.51 -11.01 10.89
N GLN A 68 -0.23 -11.45 9.88
CA GLN A 68 0.34 -11.76 8.58
C GLN A 68 1.05 -10.51 8.04
N LYS A 69 2.33 -10.66 7.65
CA LYS A 69 3.11 -9.56 7.09
C LYS A 69 2.47 -9.09 5.79
N CYS A 70 2.53 -7.79 5.54
CA CYS A 70 2.07 -7.26 4.27
C CYS A 70 3.00 -7.75 3.15
N GLN A 71 2.44 -8.38 2.12
CA GLN A 71 3.24 -8.92 1.00
C GLN A 71 3.80 -7.83 0.09
N THR A 72 3.16 -6.66 0.04
CA THR A 72 3.53 -5.58 -0.88
C THR A 72 4.68 -4.73 -0.36
N ILE A 73 4.69 -4.42 0.94
CA ILE A 73 5.67 -3.49 1.55
C ILE A 73 6.66 -4.22 2.46
N GLY A 74 6.35 -5.46 2.89
CA GLY A 74 7.22 -6.28 3.73
C GLY A 74 7.48 -5.75 5.15
N LEU A 75 6.82 -4.65 5.55
CA LEU A 75 7.01 -4.00 6.84
C LEU A 75 6.27 -4.74 7.97
N ASP A 76 6.91 -4.76 9.14
CA ASP A 76 6.43 -5.33 10.42
C ASP A 76 5.55 -4.34 11.19
#